data_AF-A0A1M6MG17-F1
#
_entry.id   AF-A0A1M6MG17-F1
#
_cell.length_a   1.000
_cell.length_b   1.000
_cell.length_c   1.000
_cell.angle_alpha   90.00
_cell.angle_beta   90.00
_cell.angle_gamma   90.00
#
_symmetry.space_group_name_H-M   'P 1'
#
loop_
_entity.id
_entity.type
_entity.pdbx_description
1 polymer ?
#
loop_
_entity_poly.entity_id
_entity_poly.type
_entity_poly.pdbx_seq_one_letter_code
_entity_poly.pdbx_strand_id
1 'polypeptide(L)' 'MDSATFLLNFIKSYFVIDNKTGCRFLTVDAYAGAVPFYLKNGFIPLNDEDADADTRLLYFDLATIADDESGD' A
#
# COMPACT_ATOMS: atom_id res chain seq x y z
N MET A 1 13.49 11.10 -0.23
CA MET A 1 12.13 10.53 -0.17
C MET A 1 11.93 9.43 -1.21
N ASP A 2 12.71 9.40 -2.30
CA ASP A 2 12.61 8.39 -3.36
C ASP A 2 13.03 6.96 -2.95
N SER A 3 13.97 6.82 -2.01
CA SER A 3 14.42 5.49 -1.54
C SER A 3 13.33 4.71 -0.80
N ALA A 4 12.44 5.41 -0.07
CA ALA A 4 11.34 4.76 0.66
C ALA A 4 10.24 4.27 -0.29
N THR A 5 9.92 5.05 -1.33
CA THR A 5 9.01 4.62 -2.40
C THR A 5 9.56 3.40 -3.14
N PHE A 6 10.86 3.37 -3.43
CA PHE A 6 11.48 2.21 -4.06
C PHE A 6 11.28 0.92 -3.25
N LEU A 7 11.58 0.96 -1.94
CA LEU A 7 11.38 -0.20 -1.06
C LEU A 7 9.90 -0.63 -1.01
N LEU A 8 8.98 0.33 -0.93
CA LEU A 8 7.55 0.05 -0.89
C LEU A 8 7.07 -0.60 -2.20
N ASN A 9 7.56 -0.14 -3.35
CA ASN A 9 7.26 -0.74 -4.64
C ASN A 9 7.86 -2.16 -4.76
N PHE A 10 9.08 -2.37 -4.26
CA PHE A 10 9.67 -3.70 -4.18
C PHE A 10 8.78 -4.65 -3.36
N ILE A 11 8.29 -4.22 -2.20
CA ILE A 11 7.38 -5.03 -1.37
C ILE A 11 6.10 -5.36 -2.14
N LYS A 12 5.44 -4.36 -2.75
CA LYS A 12 4.22 -4.56 -3.55
C LYS A 12 4.43 -5.59 -4.65
N SER A 13 5.45 -5.42 -5.49
CA SER A 13 5.77 -6.35 -6.57
C SER A 13 6.14 -7.74 -6.04
N TYR A 14 6.84 -7.83 -4.91
CA TYR A 14 7.24 -9.11 -4.32
C TYR A 14 6.05 -10.00 -3.93
N PHE A 15 4.93 -9.39 -3.51
CA PHE A 15 3.70 -10.10 -3.16
C PHE A 15 2.84 -10.49 -4.37
N VAL A 16 2.97 -9.79 -5.50
CA VAL A 16 2.23 -10.07 -6.74
C VAL A 16 2.97 -11.08 -7.63
N ILE A 17 4.28 -10.94 -7.79
CA ILE A 17 5.10 -11.80 -8.65
C ILE A 17 5.04 -13.24 -8.14
N ASP A 18 4.68 -14.16 -9.05
CA ASP A 18 4.54 -15.60 -8.77
C ASP A 18 3.47 -15.91 -7.70
N ASN A 19 2.58 -14.94 -7.42
CA ASN A 19 1.49 -14.99 -6.45
C ASN A 19 1.85 -15.78 -5.18
N LYS A 20 3.00 -15.43 -4.58
CA LYS A 20 3.66 -16.22 -3.52
C LYS A 20 2.81 -16.42 -2.26
N THR A 21 1.74 -15.65 -2.09
CA THR A 21 1.01 -15.54 -0.82
C THR A 21 -0.50 -15.45 -0.95
N GLY A 22 -1.06 -15.16 -2.14
CA GLY A 22 -2.51 -15.03 -2.33
C GLY A 22 -3.17 -13.86 -1.60
N CYS A 23 -2.41 -12.86 -1.14
CA CYS A 23 -2.98 -11.70 -0.44
C CYS A 23 -3.42 -10.60 -1.42
N ARG A 24 -4.61 -10.05 -1.16
CA ARG A 24 -5.19 -8.95 -1.96
C ARG A 24 -4.79 -7.56 -1.45
N PHE A 25 -4.54 -7.43 -0.14
CA PHE A 25 -4.32 -6.11 0.46
C PHE A 25 -3.01 -6.07 1.23
N LEU A 26 -2.29 -4.95 1.10
CA LEU A 26 -1.25 -4.54 2.05
C LEU A 26 -1.84 -3.50 3.00
N THR A 27 -1.68 -3.71 4.29
CA THR A 27 -2.14 -2.76 5.33
C THR A 27 -0.96 -2.17 6.07
N VAL A 28 -1.08 -0.91 6.49
CA VAL A 28 -0.12 -0.24 7.38
C VAL A 28 -0.86 0.48 8.50
N ASP A 29 -0.22 0.53 9.67
CA ASP A 29 -0.59 1.41 10.78
C ASP A 29 0.42 2.57 10.78
N ALA A 30 0.05 3.68 10.16
CA ALA A 30 0.98 4.75 9.80
C ALA A 30 0.90 5.91 10.78
N TYR A 31 2.03 6.32 11.37
CA TYR A 31 2.10 7.57 12.12
C TYR A 31 1.58 8.76 11.31
N ALA A 32 0.90 9.70 11.98
CA ALA A 32 0.27 10.87 11.33
C ALA A 32 1.21 11.60 10.35
N GLY A 33 2.49 11.78 10.71
CA GLY A 33 3.49 12.42 9.85
C GLY A 33 3.88 11.63 8.59
N ALA A 34 3.64 10.31 8.57
CA ALA A 34 3.91 9.42 7.44
C ALA A 34 2.68 9.19 6.54
N VAL A 35 1.48 9.56 6.97
CA VAL A 35 0.24 9.41 6.19
C VAL A 35 0.37 10.01 4.78
N PRO A 36 0.89 11.25 4.59
CA PRO A 36 1.03 11.81 3.24
C PRO A 36 1.93 10.98 2.32
N PHE A 37 2.93 10.29 2.85
CA PHE A 37 3.79 9.40 2.08
C PHE A 37 3.00 8.18 1.57
N TYR A 38 2.23 7.52 2.42
CA TYR A 38 1.46 6.35 2.01
C TYR A 38 0.34 6.71 1.03
N LEU A 39 -0.36 7.83 1.25
CA LEU A 39 -1.37 8.36 0.32
C LEU A 39 -0.77 8.65 -1.06
N LYS A 40 0.39 9.32 -1.11
CA LYS A 40 1.13 9.56 -2.37
C LYS A 40 1.52 8.25 -3.09
N ASN A 41 1.68 7.16 -2.34
CA ASN A 41 2.00 5.84 -2.87
C ASN A 41 0.75 4.95 -3.05
N GLY A 42 -0.45 5.54 -3.14
CA GLY A 42 -1.69 4.85 -3.52
C GLY A 42 -2.38 4.08 -2.41
N PHE A 43 -1.94 4.21 -1.15
CA PHE A 43 -2.72 3.70 -0.02
C PHE A 43 -3.92 4.60 0.22
N ILE A 44 -5.00 4.03 0.75
CA ILE A 44 -6.21 4.74 1.13
C ILE A 44 -6.61 4.37 2.56
N PRO A 45 -7.32 5.26 3.29
CA PRO A 45 -7.78 4.94 4.64
C PRO A 45 -8.76 3.77 4.67
N LEU A 46 -8.68 2.96 5.74
CA LEU A 46 -9.60 1.84 5.92
C LEU A 46 -11.02 2.30 6.26
N ASN A 47 -11.14 3.32 7.12
CA ASN A 47 -12.38 4.00 7.52
C ASN A 47 -12.02 5.43 7.96
N ASP A 48 -12.92 6.17 8.60
CA ASP A 48 -12.65 7.54 9.09
C ASP A 48 -12.44 7.65 10.61
N GLU A 49 -12.44 6.54 11.34
CA GLU A 49 -12.42 6.52 12.80
C GLU A 49 -11.10 7.01 13.41
N ASP A 50 -9.97 6.76 12.73
CA ASP A 50 -8.62 7.13 13.19
C ASP A 50 -8.03 8.37 12.48
N ALA A 51 -8.87 9.20 11.84
CA ALA A 51 -8.44 10.37 11.07
C ALA A 51 -7.60 11.39 11.87
N ASP A 52 -7.91 11.56 13.16
CA ASP A 52 -7.23 12.50 14.07
C ASP A 52 -6.36 11.79 15.13
N ALA A 53 -6.10 10.49 14.97
CA ALA A 53 -5.29 9.71 15.89
C ALA A 53 -3.78 9.81 15.59
N ASP A 54 -2.95 9.35 16.53
CA ASP A 54 -1.48 9.33 16.36
C ASP A 54 -1.03 8.44 15.21
N THR A 55 -1.82 7.40 14.91
CA THR A 55 -1.64 6.51 13.77
C THR A 55 -2.94 6.35 12.98
N ARG A 56 -2.81 6.06 11.68
CA ARG A 56 -3.92 5.87 10.74
C ARG A 56 -3.78 4.52 10.07
N LEU A 57 -4.84 3.72 10.09
CA LEU A 57 -4.93 2.49 9.32
C LEU A 57 -5.18 2.79 7.84
N LEU A 58 -4.24 2.36 7.00
CA LEU A 58 -4.32 2.49 5.54
C LEU A 58 -4.16 1.13 4.87
N TYR A 59 -4.71 0.98 3.67
CA TYR A 59 -4.52 -0.20 2.85
C TYR A 59 -4.26 0.12 1.38
N PHE A 60 -3.65 -0.84 0.67
CA PHE A 60 -3.41 -0.82 -0.77
C PHE A 60 -3.93 -2.13 -1.39
N ASP A 61 -4.75 -2.06 -2.45
CA ASP A 61 -5.25 -3.23 -3.19
C ASP A 61 -4.22 -3.68 -4.23
N LEU A 62 -3.57 -4.82 -3.99
CA LEU A 62 -2.57 -5.42 -4.87
C LEU A 62 -3.14 -5.85 -6.23
N ALA A 63 -4.46 -6.06 -6.33
CA ALA A 63 -5.10 -6.36 -7.62
C ALA A 63 -4.87 -5.23 -8.64
N THR A 64 -4.74 -3.98 -8.18
CA THR A 64 -4.43 -2.83 -9.03
C THR A 64 -3.08 -2.91 -9.75
N ILE A 65 -2.21 -3.83 -9.34
CA ILE A 65 -0.92 -4.10 -10.00
C ILE A 65 -1.00 -5.39 -10.81
N ALA A 66 -1.70 -6.41 -10.31
CA ALA A 66 -1.80 -7.71 -10.96
C ALA A 66 -2.55 -7.65 -12.31
N ASP A 67 -3.60 -6.83 -12.39
CA ASP A 67 -4.43 -6.70 -13.60
C ASP A 67 -3.73 -5.91 -14.73
N ASP A 68 -2.71 -5.11 -14.42
CA ASP A 68 -1.92 -4.36 -15.39
C ASP A 68 -0.83 -5.22 -16.09
N GLU A 69 -0.50 -6.40 -15.55
CA GLU A 69 0.49 -7.32 -16.16
C GLU A 69 -0.15 -8.38 -17.08
N SER A 70 -1.48 -8.51 -17.10
CA SER A 70 -2.19 -9.28 -18.12
C SER A 70 -2.40 -8.44 -19.38
N GLY A 71 -1.35 -8.28 -20.19
CA GLY A 71 -1.48 -7.70 -21.52
C GLY A 71 -2.35 -8.59 -22.42
N ASP A 72 -3.57 -8.12 -22.70
CA ASP A 72 -4.25 -8.33 -23.98
C ASP A 72 -3.85 -7.19 -24.94
#